data_AF-A0A455U009-F1
#
_entry.id   AF-A0A455U009-F1
#
_cell.length_a   1.000
_cell.length_b   1.000
_cell.length_c   1.000
_cell.angle_alpha   90.00
_cell.angle_beta   90.00
_cell.angle_gamma   90.00
#
_symmetry.space_group_name_H-M   'P 1'
#
loop_
_entity.id
_entity.type
_entity.pdbx_description
1 polymer ?
#
loop_
_entity_poly.entity_id
_entity_poly.type
_entity_poly.pdbx_seq_one_letter_code
_entity_poly.pdbx_strand_id
1 'polypeptide(L)'
;MALATGLYATHTFVPPTPGPIAAAGNLGLESNLGLVIAAGIPIAAVAAIAGMLWAKRFAHTDPDVHDTPQHTDDQWQDWEALKASYGRLPGPMAAFAPIIVPILLICIGTLARLPTAPVGDGAVMDILSLLGQPLTALLIGLLLSCTLLKSDDRIAEFSERISEGILAAAPILLITGAGGAFGAVLSASPLGDYLGNTLSTLGIGILMPFIVSAGLKSAQGSSTVALVTTSALVAPCWTR
;
A
#
# COMPACT_ATOMS: atom_id res chain seq x y z
N MET A 1 14.45 -5.18 -13.07
CA MET A 1 14.45 -3.78 -12.55
C MET A 1 13.12 -3.06 -12.77
N ALA A 2 12.55 -3.01 -13.98
CA ALA A 2 11.28 -2.29 -14.22
C ALA A 2 10.05 -2.80 -13.41
N LEU A 3 9.91 -4.13 -13.25
CA LEU A 3 8.82 -4.69 -12.43
C LEU A 3 9.00 -4.36 -10.94
N ALA A 4 10.24 -4.47 -10.43
CA ALA A 4 10.55 -4.16 -9.04
C ALA A 4 10.31 -2.68 -8.72
N THR A 5 10.70 -1.76 -9.60
CA THR A 5 10.47 -0.32 -9.41
C THR A 5 9.00 0.05 -9.51
N GLY A 6 8.24 -0.54 -10.44
CA GLY A 6 6.79 -0.31 -10.55
C GLY A 6 6.01 -0.83 -9.34
N LEU A 7 6.34 -2.03 -8.84
CA LEU A 7 5.73 -2.59 -7.65
C LEU A 7 6.08 -1.78 -6.41
N TYR A 8 7.35 -1.41 -6.25
CA TYR A 8 7.81 -0.61 -5.13
C TYR A 8 7.16 0.77 -5.10
N ALA A 9 7.05 1.45 -6.25
CA ALA A 9 6.37 2.73 -6.37
C ALA A 9 4.91 2.64 -5.92
N THR A 10 4.17 1.64 -6.39
CA THR A 10 2.77 1.46 -5.99
C THR A 10 2.67 1.12 -4.50
N HIS A 11 3.56 0.26 -3.99
CA HIS A 11 3.57 -0.17 -2.59
C HIS A 11 3.82 0.97 -1.60
N THR A 12 4.58 2.01 -1.98
CA THR A 12 4.90 3.15 -1.11
C THR A 12 4.00 4.37 -1.30
N PHE A 13 3.41 4.57 -2.48
CA PHE A 13 2.69 5.80 -2.81
C PHE A 13 1.16 5.65 -2.88
N VAL A 14 0.63 4.43 -3.02
CA VAL A 14 -0.81 4.22 -3.25
C VAL A 14 -1.39 3.35 -2.12
N PRO A 15 -2.28 3.87 -1.27
CA PRO A 15 -3.13 3.05 -0.41
C PRO A 15 -3.92 2.05 -1.27
N PRO A 16 -4.14 0.78 -0.86
CA PRO A 16 -4.43 0.35 0.50
C PRO A 16 -3.31 -0.45 1.18
N THR A 17 -2.04 -0.21 0.83
CA THR A 17 -0.93 -0.91 1.51
C THR A 17 -0.78 -0.44 2.96
N PRO A 18 -0.31 -1.32 3.89
CA PRO A 18 -0.32 -1.03 5.33
C PRO A 18 0.40 0.26 5.72
N GLY A 19 1.52 0.58 5.08
CA GLY A 19 2.27 1.82 5.32
C GLY A 19 1.47 3.07 4.97
N PRO A 20 1.13 3.30 3.69
CA PRO A 20 0.31 4.43 3.24
C PRO A 20 -1.03 4.57 3.96
N ILE A 21 -1.73 3.47 4.29
CA ILE A 21 -2.94 3.55 5.13
C ILE A 21 -2.61 4.10 6.52
N ALA A 22 -1.58 3.57 7.18
CA ALA A 22 -1.20 4.02 8.52
C ALA A 22 -0.77 5.49 8.53
N ALA A 23 -0.04 5.96 7.52
CA ALA A 23 0.28 7.39 7.40
C ALA A 23 -0.94 8.26 7.14
N ALA A 24 -1.86 7.82 6.29
CA ALA A 24 -3.12 8.53 6.07
C ALA A 24 -3.94 8.62 7.36
N GLY A 25 -3.96 7.55 8.16
CA GLY A 25 -4.54 7.53 9.51
C GLY A 25 -3.91 8.55 10.45
N ASN A 26 -2.58 8.52 10.58
CA ASN A 26 -1.85 9.45 11.43
C ASN A 26 -2.09 10.93 11.05
N LEU A 27 -2.23 11.22 9.75
CA LEU A 27 -2.45 12.57 9.24
C LEU A 27 -3.94 13.01 9.25
N GLY A 28 -4.85 12.17 9.76
CA GLY A 28 -6.29 12.48 9.78
C GLY A 28 -6.96 12.46 8.40
N LEU A 29 -6.34 11.80 7.42
CA LEU A 29 -6.84 11.69 6.04
C LEU A 29 -7.68 10.42 5.80
N GLU A 30 -8.14 9.76 6.86
CA GLU A 30 -8.93 8.52 6.78
C GLU A 30 -10.22 8.70 5.98
N SER A 31 -10.88 9.85 6.11
CA SER A 31 -12.10 10.21 5.37
C SER A 31 -11.83 10.46 3.88
N ASN A 32 -10.60 10.86 3.55
CA ASN A 32 -10.18 11.28 2.22
C ASN A 32 -9.29 10.25 1.52
N LEU A 33 -9.28 8.99 1.97
CA LEU A 33 -8.34 7.99 1.45
C LEU A 33 -8.46 7.80 -0.07
N GLY A 34 -9.66 7.86 -0.65
CA GLY A 34 -9.86 7.83 -2.10
C GLY A 34 -9.16 8.98 -2.83
N LEU A 35 -9.09 10.18 -2.24
CA LEU A 35 -8.32 11.30 -2.79
C LEU A 35 -6.81 11.06 -2.66
N VAL A 36 -6.36 10.46 -1.55
CA VAL A 36 -4.95 10.06 -1.38
C VAL A 36 -4.55 9.03 -2.44
N ILE A 37 -5.42 8.07 -2.74
CA ILE A 37 -5.23 7.10 -3.83
C ILE A 37 -5.16 7.82 -5.18
N ALA A 38 -6.12 8.72 -5.46
CA ALA A 38 -6.16 9.47 -6.71
C ALA A 38 -4.92 10.36 -6.92
N ALA A 39 -4.40 10.97 -5.85
CA ALA A 39 -3.17 11.75 -5.88
C ALA A 39 -1.91 10.87 -5.94
N GLY A 40 -1.93 9.69 -5.32
CA GLY A 40 -0.81 8.74 -5.32
C GLY A 40 -0.57 8.07 -6.67
N ILE A 41 -1.62 7.78 -7.45
CA ILE A 41 -1.52 7.16 -8.78
C ILE A 41 -0.61 7.93 -9.75
N PRO A 42 -0.78 9.25 -10.00
CA PRO A 42 0.08 9.97 -10.93
C PRO A 42 1.53 10.04 -10.43
N ILE A 43 1.73 10.16 -9.12
CA ILE A 43 3.08 10.17 -8.52
C ILE A 43 3.76 8.80 -8.70
N ALA A 44 3.04 7.72 -8.44
CA ALA A 44 3.51 6.35 -8.66
C ALA A 44 3.80 6.08 -10.14
N ALA A 45 2.97 6.60 -11.05
CA ALA A 45 3.19 6.49 -12.49
C ALA A 45 4.47 7.20 -12.93
N VAL A 46 4.73 8.42 -12.45
CA VAL A 46 5.98 9.15 -12.73
C VAL A 46 7.19 8.37 -12.20
N ALA A 47 7.13 7.84 -10.98
CA ALA A 47 8.20 7.03 -10.41
C ALA A 47 8.43 5.72 -11.19
N ALA A 48 7.36 5.06 -11.63
CA ALA A 48 7.43 3.85 -12.43
C ALA A 48 8.03 4.12 -13.82
N ILE A 49 7.65 5.23 -14.47
CA ILE A 49 8.22 5.66 -15.75
C ILE A 49 9.71 5.97 -15.59
N ALA A 50 10.11 6.69 -14.54
CA ALA A 50 11.52 6.96 -14.26
C ALA A 50 12.31 5.66 -14.06
N GLY A 51 11.76 4.70 -13.30
CA GLY A 51 12.35 3.36 -13.13
C GLY A 51 12.44 2.57 -14.44
N MET A 52 11.45 2.69 -15.32
CA MET A 52 11.44 2.06 -16.64
C MET A 52 12.50 2.69 -17.57
N LEU A 53 12.63 4.02 -17.57
CA LEU A 53 13.65 4.74 -18.32
C LEU A 53 15.06 4.36 -17.85
N TRP A 54 15.26 4.26 -16.54
CA TRP A 54 16.52 3.77 -15.95
C TRP A 54 16.82 2.33 -16.36
N ALA A 55 15.83 1.43 -16.25
CA ALA A 55 15.98 0.04 -16.68
C ALA A 55 16.33 -0.06 -18.16
N LYS A 56 15.69 0.76 -19.02
CA LYS A 56 15.98 0.82 -20.46
C LYS A 56 17.36 1.40 -20.76
N ARG A 57 17.84 2.34 -19.95
CA ARG A 57 19.17 2.96 -20.10
C ARG A 57 20.33 2.00 -19.82
N PHE A 58 20.11 1.02 -18.93
CA PHE A 58 21.08 -0.02 -18.55
C PHE A 58 20.72 -1.41 -19.11
N ALA A 59 19.77 -1.50 -20.04
CA ALA A 59 19.35 -2.76 -20.64
C ALA A 59 20.45 -3.44 -21.49
N HIS A 60 21.52 -2.71 -21.82
CA HIS A 60 22.66 -3.20 -22.60
C HIS A 60 23.92 -3.46 -21.75
N THR A 61 23.83 -3.30 -20.43
CA THR A 61 24.88 -3.71 -19.51
C THR A 61 24.49 -5.08 -19.01
N ASP A 62 25.16 -6.13 -19.51
CA ASP A 62 25.01 -7.47 -18.94
C ASP A 62 25.24 -7.35 -17.44
N PRO A 63 24.22 -7.65 -16.62
CA PRO A 63 24.45 -7.67 -15.19
C PRO A 63 25.34 -8.88 -14.96
N ASP A 64 26.48 -8.67 -14.31
CA ASP A 64 27.34 -9.71 -13.75
C ASP A 64 26.52 -10.44 -12.66
N VAL A 65 25.57 -11.26 -13.09
CA VAL A 65 24.79 -12.15 -12.25
C VAL A 65 25.35 -13.53 -12.49
N HIS A 66 26.47 -13.80 -11.82
CA HIS A 66 26.73 -15.16 -11.40
C HIS A 66 25.50 -15.60 -10.57
N ASP A 67 24.83 -16.66 -11.02
CA ASP A 67 23.58 -17.24 -10.48
C ASP A 67 22.24 -16.66 -10.98
N THR A 68 22.10 -16.42 -12.29
CA THR A 68 20.77 -16.61 -12.92
C THR A 68 20.79 -17.94 -13.67
N PRO A 69 19.89 -18.91 -13.37
CA PRO A 69 19.75 -20.06 -14.24
C PRO A 69 19.44 -19.52 -15.64
N GLN A 70 20.32 -19.82 -16.60
CA GLN A 70 20.09 -19.51 -18.01
C GLN A 70 18.69 -20.00 -18.37
N HIS A 71 17.84 -19.09 -18.86
CA HIS A 71 16.55 -19.44 -19.41
C HIS A 71 16.76 -20.18 -20.72
N THR A 72 17.08 -21.47 -20.61
CA THR A 72 17.13 -22.44 -21.70
C THR A 72 15.68 -22.85 -22.02
N ASP A 73 15.42 -23.19 -23.29
CA ASP A 73 14.12 -23.53 -23.87
C ASP A 73 13.30 -24.63 -23.13
N ASP A 74 13.88 -25.31 -22.14
CA ASP A 74 13.21 -26.30 -21.28
C ASP A 74 12.09 -25.71 -20.38
N GLN A 75 12.15 -24.42 -20.00
CA GLN A 75 11.10 -23.80 -19.15
C GLN A 75 9.75 -23.59 -19.88
N TRP A 76 9.75 -23.57 -21.22
CA TRP A 76 8.49 -23.45 -21.97
C TRP A 76 7.64 -24.72 -21.89
N GLN A 77 8.27 -25.88 -21.74
CA GLN A 77 7.56 -27.16 -21.51
C GLN A 77 6.93 -27.19 -20.11
N ASP A 78 7.58 -26.57 -19.13
CA ASP A 78 7.09 -26.45 -17.75
C ASP A 78 5.88 -25.50 -17.65
N TRP A 79 5.84 -24.43 -18.46
CA TRP A 79 4.70 -23.50 -18.49
C TRP A 79 3.39 -24.14 -18.99
N GLU A 80 3.45 -24.98 -20.02
CA GLU A 80 2.28 -25.73 -20.52
C GLU A 80 1.79 -26.75 -19.49
N ALA A 81 2.71 -27.47 -18.82
CA ALA A 81 2.40 -28.41 -17.74
C ALA A 81 1.82 -27.70 -16.49
N LEU A 82 2.34 -26.53 -16.15
CA LEU A 82 1.85 -25.67 -15.07
C LEU A 82 0.46 -25.11 -15.40
N LYS A 83 0.21 -24.69 -16.65
CA LYS A 83 -1.13 -24.28 -17.10
C LYS A 83 -2.13 -25.43 -16.98
N ALA A 84 -1.70 -26.66 -17.27
CA ALA A 84 -2.53 -27.86 -17.15
C ALA A 84 -2.82 -28.21 -15.67
N SER A 85 -1.90 -27.93 -14.74
CA SER A 85 -2.11 -28.17 -13.29
C SER A 85 -3.08 -27.17 -12.63
N TYR A 86 -3.20 -25.95 -13.17
CA TYR A 86 -4.15 -24.93 -12.67
C TYR A 86 -5.61 -25.12 -13.16
N GLY A 87 -5.90 -26.09 -14.03
CA GLY A 87 -7.26 -26.41 -14.46
C GLY A 87 -8.02 -25.24 -15.11
N ARG A 88 -9.32 -25.09 -14.82
CA ARG A 88 -10.12 -23.93 -15.29
C ARG A 88 -9.84 -22.70 -14.40
N LEU A 89 -8.91 -21.86 -14.84
CA LEU A 89 -8.66 -20.57 -14.21
C LEU A 89 -9.95 -19.74 -14.14
N PRO A 90 -10.23 -19.05 -13.01
CA PRO A 90 -11.32 -18.08 -12.96
C PRO A 90 -11.14 -17.03 -14.06
N GLY A 91 -12.25 -16.60 -14.66
CA GLY A 91 -12.20 -15.59 -15.73
C GLY A 91 -11.45 -14.33 -15.27
N PRO A 92 -10.81 -13.57 -16.18
CA PRO A 92 -9.97 -12.43 -15.81
C PRO A 92 -10.66 -11.45 -14.84
N MET A 93 -11.94 -11.16 -15.07
CA MET A 93 -12.73 -10.28 -14.19
C MET A 93 -12.93 -10.83 -12.78
N ALA A 94 -13.08 -12.15 -12.61
CA ALA A 94 -13.19 -12.75 -11.30
C ALA A 94 -11.86 -12.69 -10.55
N ALA A 95 -10.74 -12.92 -11.24
CA ALA A 95 -9.39 -12.82 -10.66
C ALA A 95 -9.04 -11.41 -10.17
N PHE A 96 -9.49 -10.38 -10.89
CA PHE A 96 -9.24 -8.98 -10.49
C PHE A 96 -10.26 -8.42 -9.50
N ALA A 97 -11.43 -9.05 -9.33
CA ALA A 97 -12.49 -8.55 -8.46
C ALA A 97 -12.04 -8.30 -7.00
N PRO A 98 -11.29 -9.20 -6.33
CA PRO A 98 -10.81 -8.96 -4.96
C PRO A 98 -9.91 -7.74 -4.79
N ILE A 99 -9.31 -7.23 -5.88
CA ILE A 99 -8.42 -6.06 -5.87
C ILE A 99 -9.19 -4.79 -6.28
N ILE A 100 -9.95 -4.87 -7.38
CA ILE A 100 -10.65 -3.71 -7.93
C ILE A 100 -11.81 -3.29 -7.04
N VAL A 101 -12.58 -4.25 -6.49
CA VAL A 101 -13.77 -3.95 -5.70
C VAL A 101 -13.43 -3.16 -4.43
N PRO A 102 -12.45 -3.55 -3.59
CA PRO A 102 -12.08 -2.74 -2.42
C PRO A 102 -11.65 -1.32 -2.77
N ILE A 103 -10.86 -1.15 -3.83
CA ILE A 103 -10.39 0.18 -4.26
C ILE A 103 -11.57 1.05 -4.69
N LEU A 104 -12.51 0.49 -5.47
CA LEU A 104 -13.71 1.21 -5.88
C LEU A 104 -14.59 1.59 -4.67
N LEU A 105 -14.77 0.67 -3.71
CA LEU A 105 -15.54 0.95 -2.49
C LEU A 105 -14.91 2.09 -1.69
N ILE A 106 -13.58 2.09 -1.51
CA ILE A 106 -12.85 3.18 -0.83
C ILE A 106 -13.08 4.51 -1.56
N CYS A 107 -12.93 4.53 -2.88
CA CYS A 107 -13.15 5.73 -3.68
C CYS A 107 -14.60 6.24 -3.57
N ILE A 108 -15.60 5.35 -3.64
CA ILE A 108 -17.02 5.70 -3.51
C ILE A 108 -17.31 6.26 -2.11
N GLY A 109 -16.80 5.62 -1.05
CA GLY A 109 -17.01 6.11 0.31
C GLY A 109 -16.34 7.46 0.58
N THR A 110 -15.16 7.71 0.01
CA THR A 110 -14.54 9.04 0.06
C THR A 110 -15.35 10.06 -0.73
N LEU A 111 -15.87 9.70 -1.92
CA LEU A 111 -16.69 10.61 -2.72
C LEU A 111 -18.01 10.97 -2.03
N ALA A 112 -18.63 10.00 -1.36
CA ALA A 112 -19.84 10.20 -0.56
C ALA A 112 -19.60 11.22 0.57
N ARG A 113 -18.45 11.14 1.25
CA ARG A 113 -18.06 12.01 2.37
C ARG A 113 -17.53 13.39 1.96
N LEU A 114 -17.53 13.73 0.67
CA LEU A 114 -17.08 15.05 0.23
C LEU A 114 -17.99 16.16 0.79
N PRO A 115 -17.43 17.35 1.10
CA PRO A 115 -18.18 18.46 1.68
C PRO A 115 -19.28 19.01 0.76
N THR A 116 -19.29 18.62 -0.51
CA THR A 116 -20.36 18.89 -1.47
C THR A 116 -21.62 18.04 -1.25
N ALA A 117 -21.61 17.11 -0.27
CA ALA A 117 -22.71 16.21 0.09
C ALA A 117 -23.44 15.59 -1.12
N PRO A 118 -22.72 14.95 -2.06
CA PRO A 118 -23.30 14.51 -3.34
C PRO A 118 -24.39 13.44 -3.21
N VAL A 119 -24.48 12.78 -2.05
CA VAL A 119 -25.43 11.70 -1.75
C VAL A 119 -26.52 12.15 -0.74
N GLY A 120 -26.39 13.36 -0.16
CA GLY A 120 -27.26 13.89 0.90
C GLY A 120 -27.03 13.26 2.27
N ASP A 121 -27.76 13.74 3.29
CA ASP A 121 -27.76 13.17 4.64
C ASP A 121 -28.84 12.09 4.76
N GLY A 122 -28.44 10.84 5.01
CA GLY A 122 -29.38 9.73 5.19
C GLY A 122 -28.71 8.36 5.29
N ALA A 123 -29.51 7.31 5.50
CA ALA A 123 -29.02 5.94 5.68
C ALA A 123 -28.15 5.42 4.53
N VAL A 124 -28.34 5.94 3.31
CA VAL A 124 -27.52 5.60 2.13
C VAL A 124 -26.09 6.13 2.28
N MET A 125 -25.91 7.35 2.82
CA MET A 125 -24.60 7.90 3.15
C MET A 125 -23.90 7.00 4.17
N ASP A 126 -24.58 6.63 5.25
CA ASP A 126 -23.99 5.81 6.31
C ASP A 126 -23.50 4.45 5.78
N ILE A 127 -24.30 3.80 4.93
CA ILE A 127 -23.94 2.53 4.28
C ILE A 127 -22.74 2.70 3.35
N LEU A 128 -22.74 3.71 2.47
CA LEU A 128 -21.60 3.98 1.57
C LEU A 128 -20.34 4.34 2.36
N SER A 129 -20.51 5.08 3.45
CA SER A 129 -19.42 5.50 4.32
C SER A 129 -18.80 4.30 5.04
N LEU A 130 -19.61 3.33 5.48
CA LEU A 130 -19.17 2.09 6.13
C LEU A 130 -18.47 1.18 5.13
N LEU A 131 -19.04 1.02 3.94
CA LEU A 131 -18.49 0.19 2.86
C LEU A 131 -17.15 0.73 2.34
N GLY A 132 -16.98 2.04 2.30
CA GLY A 132 -15.73 2.66 1.86
C GLY A 132 -14.66 2.80 2.92
N GLN A 133 -14.91 2.39 4.18
CA GLN A 133 -13.83 2.28 5.16
C GLN A 133 -12.84 1.18 4.71
N PRO A 134 -11.52 1.43 4.79
CA PRO A 134 -10.51 0.50 4.26
C PRO A 134 -10.64 -0.91 4.84
N LEU A 135 -10.92 -1.02 6.13
CA LEU A 135 -11.13 -2.29 6.81
C LEU A 135 -12.31 -3.07 6.19
N THR A 136 -13.47 -2.43 6.05
CA THR A 136 -14.68 -3.03 5.49
C THR A 136 -14.50 -3.40 4.02
N ALA A 137 -13.91 -2.50 3.24
CA ALA A 137 -13.62 -2.72 1.83
C ALA A 137 -12.68 -3.91 1.61
N LEU A 138 -11.59 -4.02 2.39
CA LEU A 138 -10.66 -5.13 2.33
C LEU A 138 -11.30 -6.45 2.79
N LEU A 139 -12.18 -6.43 3.80
CA LEU A 139 -12.95 -7.61 4.19
C LEU A 139 -13.86 -8.11 3.06
N ILE A 140 -14.51 -7.20 2.32
CA ILE A 140 -15.31 -7.58 1.15
C ILE A 140 -14.42 -8.18 0.06
N GLY A 141 -13.24 -7.61 -0.18
CA GLY A 141 -12.24 -8.19 -1.09
C GLY A 141 -11.82 -9.60 -0.68
N LEU A 142 -11.57 -9.82 0.61
CA LEU A 142 -11.25 -11.13 1.17
C LEU A 142 -12.39 -12.13 0.95
N LEU A 143 -13.64 -11.74 1.23
CA LEU A 143 -14.81 -12.58 0.99
C LEU A 143 -14.96 -12.94 -0.50
N LEU A 144 -14.75 -11.99 -1.40
CA LEU A 144 -14.73 -12.24 -2.84
C LEU A 144 -13.61 -13.22 -3.21
N SER A 145 -12.42 -13.07 -2.64
CA SER A 145 -11.31 -14.01 -2.85
C SER A 145 -11.66 -15.43 -2.40
N CYS A 146 -12.44 -15.59 -1.34
CA CYS A 146 -12.90 -16.92 -0.89
C CYS A 146 -13.82 -17.58 -1.93
N THR A 147 -14.62 -16.81 -2.68
CA THR A 147 -15.50 -17.36 -3.72
C THR A 147 -14.74 -17.90 -4.94
N LEU A 148 -13.49 -17.49 -5.12
CA LEU A 148 -12.61 -17.98 -6.18
C LEU A 148 -11.99 -19.34 -5.86
N LEU A 149 -12.02 -19.78 -4.60
CA LEU A 149 -11.46 -21.05 -4.18
C LEU A 149 -12.28 -22.20 -4.77
N LYS A 150 -11.73 -22.83 -5.81
CA LYS A 150 -12.33 -23.96 -6.53
C LYS A 150 -11.49 -25.21 -6.29
N SER A 151 -11.52 -25.70 -5.06
CA SER A 151 -10.96 -27.00 -4.69
C SER A 151 -12.04 -27.90 -4.10
N ASP A 152 -11.82 -29.20 -4.21
CA ASP A 152 -12.67 -30.25 -3.65
C ASP A 152 -12.62 -30.25 -2.11
N ASP A 153 -11.52 -29.76 -1.51
CA ASP A 153 -11.37 -29.59 -0.05
C ASP A 153 -11.18 -28.10 0.33
N ARG A 154 -12.28 -27.34 0.23
CA ARG A 154 -12.26 -25.88 0.44
C ARG A 154 -11.85 -25.45 1.84
N ILE A 155 -12.09 -26.29 2.86
CA ILE A 155 -11.83 -25.91 4.25
C ILE A 155 -10.34 -26.02 4.56
N ALA A 156 -9.69 -27.12 4.13
CA ALA A 156 -8.27 -27.31 4.31
C ALA A 156 -7.47 -26.23 3.58
N GLU A 157 -7.78 -25.98 2.31
CA GLU A 157 -7.09 -24.96 1.52
C GLU A 157 -7.34 -23.55 2.07
N PHE A 158 -8.57 -23.21 2.49
CA PHE A 158 -8.83 -21.91 3.11
C PHE A 158 -8.00 -21.70 4.39
N SER A 159 -7.92 -22.72 5.25
CA SER A 159 -7.13 -22.65 6.48
C SER A 159 -5.64 -22.46 6.19
N GLU A 160 -5.11 -23.16 5.20
CA GLU A 160 -3.71 -23.03 4.76
C GLU A 160 -3.43 -21.62 4.22
N ARG A 161 -4.28 -21.12 3.31
CA ARG A 161 -4.14 -19.77 2.73
C ARG A 161 -4.24 -18.66 3.78
N ILE A 162 -5.12 -18.80 4.76
CA ILE A 162 -5.21 -17.86 5.88
C ILE A 162 -3.95 -17.92 6.75
N SER A 163 -3.44 -19.12 7.04
CA SER A 163 -2.19 -19.30 7.81
C SER A 163 -1.00 -18.66 7.09
N GLU A 164 -0.83 -18.91 5.80
CA GLU A 164 0.18 -18.26 4.95
C GLU A 164 0.02 -16.73 4.97
N GLY A 165 -1.21 -16.24 4.84
CA GLY A 165 -1.52 -14.81 4.87
C GLY A 165 -1.16 -14.15 6.21
N ILE A 166 -1.45 -14.80 7.33
CA ILE A 166 -1.09 -14.32 8.67
C ILE A 166 0.42 -14.28 8.84
N LEU A 167 1.14 -15.34 8.43
CA LEU A 167 2.60 -15.39 8.50
C LEU A 167 3.26 -14.30 7.65
N ALA A 168 2.73 -14.03 6.46
CA ALA A 168 3.20 -12.95 5.60
C ALA A 168 2.88 -11.55 6.17
N ALA A 169 1.73 -11.39 6.82
CA ALA A 169 1.30 -10.10 7.38
C ALA A 169 1.94 -9.79 8.74
N ALA A 170 2.33 -10.79 9.54
CA ALA A 170 2.78 -10.59 10.92
C ALA A 170 3.98 -9.62 11.03
N PRO A 171 5.05 -9.73 10.21
CA PRO A 171 6.16 -8.77 10.26
C PRO A 171 5.72 -7.35 9.92
N ILE A 172 4.81 -7.19 8.94
CA ILE A 172 4.32 -5.89 8.51
C ILE A 172 3.48 -5.24 9.62
N LEU A 173 2.62 -6.01 10.28
CA LEU A 173 1.81 -5.55 11.42
C LEU A 173 2.69 -5.15 12.61
N LEU A 174 3.68 -5.98 12.97
CA LEU A 174 4.64 -5.67 14.03
C LEU A 174 5.42 -4.39 13.74
N ILE A 175 5.94 -4.25 12.52
CA ILE A 175 6.69 -3.07 12.08
C ILE A 175 5.83 -1.82 12.09
N THR A 176 4.59 -1.92 11.59
CA THR A 176 3.65 -0.79 11.52
C THR A 176 3.22 -0.36 12.93
N GLY A 177 2.89 -1.32 13.79
CA GLY A 177 2.53 -1.05 15.19
C GLY A 177 3.68 -0.46 16.01
N ALA A 178 4.90 -1.00 15.87
CA ALA A 178 6.08 -0.46 16.52
C ALA A 178 6.43 0.95 16.03
N GLY A 179 6.36 1.20 14.73
CA GLY A 179 6.57 2.53 14.14
C GLY A 179 5.53 3.55 14.60
N GLY A 180 4.26 3.14 14.71
CA GLY A 180 3.19 3.99 15.24
C GLY A 180 3.41 4.35 16.72
N ALA A 181 3.72 3.36 17.56
CA ALA A 181 4.01 3.58 18.98
C ALA A 181 5.26 4.46 19.18
N PHE A 182 6.33 4.22 18.42
CA PHE A 182 7.53 5.04 18.46
C PHE A 182 7.25 6.48 18.00
N GLY A 183 6.47 6.67 16.93
CA GLY A 183 6.02 7.98 16.50
C GLY A 183 5.18 8.72 17.56
N ALA A 184 4.31 8.02 18.29
CA ALA A 184 3.53 8.57 19.39
C ALA A 184 4.43 9.03 20.56
N VAL A 185 5.45 8.23 20.93
CA VAL A 185 6.43 8.61 21.96
C VAL A 185 7.24 9.83 21.55
N LEU A 186 7.68 9.92 20.28
CA LEU A 186 8.39 11.09 19.77
C LEU A 186 7.50 12.34 19.78
N SER A 187 6.23 12.20 19.45
CA SER A 187 5.24 13.30 19.44
C SER A 187 4.90 13.78 20.86
N ALA A 188 4.94 12.88 21.85
CA ALA A 188 4.74 13.22 23.26
C ALA A 188 6.02 13.76 23.93
N SER A 189 7.17 13.64 23.28
CA SER A 189 8.45 14.11 23.79
C SER A 189 8.71 15.57 23.38
N PRO A 190 9.48 16.35 24.17
CA PRO A 190 9.87 17.73 23.80
C PRO A 190 10.60 17.82 22.45
N LEU A 191 11.18 16.71 21.99
CA LEU A 191 11.81 16.60 20.67
C LEU A 191 10.82 16.91 19.54
N GLY A 192 9.55 16.51 19.64
CA GLY A 192 8.53 16.81 18.63
C GLY A 192 8.33 18.31 18.44
N ASP A 193 8.20 19.06 19.54
CA ASP A 193 8.06 20.52 19.51
C ASP A 193 9.36 21.21 19.04
N TYR A 194 10.53 20.67 19.41
CA TYR A 194 11.83 21.19 18.93
C TYR A 194 12.01 21.02 17.42
N LEU A 195 11.68 19.85 16.88
CA LEU A 195 11.69 19.59 15.43
C LEU A 195 10.66 20.47 14.73
N GLY A 196 9.44 20.58 15.26
CA GLY A 196 8.38 21.43 14.72
C GLY A 196 8.78 22.91 14.63
N ASN A 197 9.28 23.50 15.72
CA ASN A 197 9.65 24.91 15.78
C ASN A 197 10.95 25.24 15.02
N THR A 198 11.92 24.33 15.00
CA THR A 198 13.18 24.56 14.26
C THR A 198 12.95 24.42 12.76
N LEU A 199 12.14 23.46 12.30
CA LEU A 199 11.88 23.29 10.87
C LEU A 199 10.82 24.26 10.33
N SER A 200 9.89 24.73 11.16
CA SER A 200 8.94 25.79 10.77
C SER A 200 9.65 27.14 10.53
N THR A 201 10.64 27.48 11.37
CA THR A 201 11.45 28.70 11.21
C THR A 201 12.37 28.68 9.99
N LEU A 202 12.76 27.50 9.50
CA LEU A 202 13.54 27.34 8.27
C LEU A 202 12.70 27.51 6.99
N GLY A 203 11.36 27.67 7.08
CA GLY A 203 10.48 27.87 5.92
C GLY A 203 10.37 26.64 5.00
N ILE A 204 10.77 25.46 5.48
CA ILE A 204 10.92 24.25 4.66
C ILE A 204 9.58 23.51 4.43
N GLY A 205 8.48 24.01 5.02
CA GLY A 205 7.08 23.63 4.75
C GLY A 205 6.86 22.16 4.36
N ILE A 206 6.68 21.91 3.07
CA ILE A 206 6.37 20.59 2.50
C ILE A 206 7.56 19.61 2.42
N LEU A 207 8.79 20.11 2.51
CA LEU A 207 10.01 19.29 2.48
C LEU A 207 10.38 18.76 3.87
N MET A 208 9.77 19.27 4.95
CA MET A 208 10.04 18.79 6.31
C MET A 208 9.75 17.29 6.48
N PRO A 209 8.55 16.76 6.11
CA PRO A 209 8.29 15.33 6.16
C PRO A 209 9.24 14.52 5.27
N PHE A 210 9.67 15.10 4.14
CA PHE A 210 10.60 14.44 3.23
C PHE A 210 11.98 14.25 3.87
N ILE A 211 12.56 15.29 4.48
CA ILE A 211 13.87 15.23 5.13
C ILE A 211 13.85 14.27 6.32
N VAL A 212 12.81 14.35 7.17
CA VAL A 212 12.65 13.46 8.33
C VAL A 212 12.51 12.01 7.85
N SER A 213 11.65 11.75 6.86
CA SER A 213 11.50 10.41 6.29
C SER A 213 12.78 9.91 5.63
N ALA A 214 13.56 10.75 4.96
CA ALA A 214 14.82 10.37 4.33
C ALA A 214 15.89 10.02 5.38
N GLY A 215 15.98 10.78 6.47
CA GLY A 215 16.88 10.49 7.58
C GLY A 215 16.51 9.18 8.28
N LEU A 216 15.23 9.00 8.63
CA LEU A 216 14.76 7.76 9.27
C LEU A 216 14.92 6.55 8.34
N LYS A 217 14.60 6.68 7.04
CA LYS A 217 14.81 5.61 6.06
C LYS A 217 16.28 5.26 5.90
N SER A 218 17.17 6.24 5.89
CA SER A 218 18.62 6.00 5.81
C SER A 218 19.15 5.28 7.04
N ALA A 219 18.65 5.62 8.23
CA ALA A 219 19.07 5.00 9.49
C ALA A 219 18.46 3.60 9.71
N GLN A 220 17.22 3.37 9.30
CA GLN A 220 16.45 2.17 9.63
C GLN A 220 16.26 1.21 8.44
N GLY A 221 16.54 1.64 7.21
CA GLY A 221 16.40 0.87 5.96
C GLY A 221 14.96 0.62 5.49
N SER A 222 14.00 0.53 6.40
CA SER A 222 12.60 0.22 6.09
C SER A 222 11.80 1.46 5.68
N SER A 223 11.17 1.40 4.50
CA SER A 223 10.33 2.50 4.00
C SER A 223 9.00 2.58 4.72
N THR A 224 8.45 1.45 5.17
CA THR A 224 7.20 1.42 5.94
C THR A 224 7.40 2.03 7.33
N VAL A 225 8.48 1.68 8.04
CA VAL A 225 8.75 2.25 9.38
C VAL A 225 8.96 3.76 9.28
N ALA A 226 9.79 4.20 8.33
CA ALA A 226 10.10 5.62 8.13
C ALA A 226 8.83 6.43 7.82
N LEU A 227 7.99 5.93 6.92
CA LEU A 227 6.73 6.58 6.54
C LEU A 227 5.75 6.68 7.73
N VAL A 228 5.57 5.60 8.51
CA VAL A 228 4.64 5.59 9.65
C VAL A 228 5.16 6.48 10.78
N THR A 229 6.45 6.44 11.07
CA THR A 229 7.06 7.25 12.13
C THR A 229 7.03 8.73 11.76
N THR A 230 7.39 9.08 10.52
CA THR A 230 7.38 10.48 10.06
C THR A 230 5.95 11.04 10.05
N SER A 231 4.98 10.29 9.55
CA SER A 231 3.58 10.76 9.54
C SER A 231 3.04 10.99 10.95
N ALA A 232 3.37 10.13 11.91
CA ALA A 232 3.01 10.33 13.32
C ALA A 232 3.67 11.58 13.92
N LEU A 233 4.94 11.82 13.60
CA LEU A 233 5.69 13.00 14.11
C LEU A 233 5.22 14.32 13.49
N VAL A 234 4.86 14.31 12.21
CA VAL A 234 4.42 15.49 11.45
C VAL A 234 2.97 15.85 11.78
N ALA A 235 2.11 14.87 12.04
CA ALA A 235 0.69 15.06 12.32
C ALA A 235 0.40 16.21 13.31
N PRO A 236 0.98 16.25 14.53
CA PRO A 236 0.72 17.32 15.50
C PRO A 236 1.18 18.71 15.05
N CYS A 237 2.11 18.81 14.08
CA CYS A 237 2.58 20.09 13.55
C CYS A 237 1.61 20.72 12.54
N TRP A 238 0.73 19.92 11.93
CA TRP A 238 -0.20 20.37 10.88
C TRP A 238 -1.63 20.56 11.39
N THR A 239 -1.99 19.91 12.50
CA THR A 239 -3.31 20.00 13.13
C THR A 239 -3.39 21.07 14.23
N ARG A 240 -2.31 21.83 14.47
CA ARG A 240 -2.27 22.97 15.42
C ARG A 240 -2.36 24.30 14.70
#